data_AF-A0A7C1HH30-F1
#
_entry.id   AF-A0A7C1HH30-F1
#
_cell.length_a   1.000
_cell.length_b   1.000
_cell.length_c   1.000
_cell.angle_alpha   90.00
_cell.angle_beta   90.00
_cell.angle_gamma   90.00
#
_symmetry.space_group_name_H-M   'P 1'
#
loop_
_entity.id
_entity.type
_entity.pdbx_description
1 polymer ?
#
loop_
_entity_poly.entity_id
_entity_poly.type
_entity_poly.pdbx_seq_one_letter_code
_entity_poly.pdbx_strand_id
1 'polypeptide(L)'
;MKKALLAVLLVISVIASVQADVYLKQKVTQSGMPGMGQAGPGGTEIHEIWISHDRIRTDMGTQTTIIDLKKSRIVMINHPEKSYSEMPMNLSEAFAGQLGSGDDGDAAGMQEMMQAMMKMEMTVQPMDEKKNIGTWNCRKYIQTLKMAMGTITTEVWATEDIRIDPALYQKFTTAMMARQPGMAGSLEAIQEEQKKIKGVPVLQKASGQMMGMQFEMTTELLEAKDSTAPENLFAVPDGYRKKFYLEND
;
A
#
# COMPACT_ATOMS: atom_id res chain seq x y z
N MET A 1 22.37 58.46 -36.19
CA MET A 1 23.33 57.54 -35.52
C MET A 1 23.35 57.97 -34.06
N LYS A 2 22.96 57.21 -33.03
CA LYS A 2 23.21 55.82 -32.67
C LYS A 2 22.01 55.30 -31.85
N LYS A 3 21.56 54.08 -32.13
CA LYS A 3 20.56 53.37 -31.33
C LYS A 3 21.26 52.85 -30.06
N ALA A 4 20.79 53.20 -28.87
CA ALA A 4 21.21 52.56 -27.63
C ALA A 4 20.20 51.47 -27.29
N LEU A 5 20.68 50.23 -27.37
CA LEU A 5 19.90 49.00 -27.20
C LEU A 5 19.60 48.77 -25.71
N LEU A 6 18.36 48.34 -25.46
CA LEU A 6 17.83 47.80 -24.23
C LEU A 6 18.59 46.51 -23.81
N ALA A 7 18.84 46.32 -22.51
CA ALA A 7 19.11 44.99 -21.95
C ALA A 7 18.55 44.92 -20.51
N VAL A 8 17.32 44.45 -20.38
CA VAL A 8 16.73 44.02 -19.11
C VAL A 8 17.02 42.54 -18.98
N LEU A 9 17.93 42.16 -18.07
CA LEU A 9 18.24 40.77 -17.76
C LEU A 9 17.17 40.24 -16.80
N LEU A 10 16.15 39.57 -17.34
CA LEU A 10 15.14 38.88 -16.54
C LEU A 10 15.70 37.51 -16.13
N VAL A 11 16.23 37.39 -14.92
CA VAL A 11 16.64 36.11 -14.34
C VAL A 11 15.37 35.35 -13.95
N ILE A 12 14.92 34.46 -14.84
CA ILE A 12 13.88 33.48 -14.53
C ILE A 12 14.53 32.37 -13.69
N SER A 13 14.47 32.51 -12.38
CA SER A 13 14.74 31.40 -11.47
C SER A 13 13.66 30.35 -11.65
N VAL A 14 13.95 29.31 -12.43
CA VAL A 14 13.17 28.07 -12.48
C VAL A 14 13.29 27.46 -11.08
N ILE A 15 12.27 27.64 -10.25
CA ILE A 15 12.10 26.82 -9.06
C ILE A 15 11.80 25.43 -9.58
N ALA A 16 12.84 24.61 -9.71
CA ALA A 16 12.65 23.18 -9.87
C ALA A 16 11.88 22.73 -8.64
N SER A 17 10.62 22.33 -8.82
CA SER A 17 9.87 21.64 -7.79
C SER A 17 10.64 20.37 -7.48
N VAL A 18 11.48 20.40 -6.45
CA VAL A 18 12.03 19.20 -5.86
C VAL A 18 10.81 18.45 -5.33
N GLN A 19 10.42 17.39 -6.03
CA GLN A 19 9.42 16.47 -5.50
C GLN A 19 10.01 15.91 -4.21
N ALA A 20 9.51 16.37 -3.07
CA ALA A 20 9.90 15.86 -1.78
C ALA A 20 9.40 14.42 -1.65
N ASP A 21 10.17 13.60 -0.94
CA ASP A 21 9.67 12.31 -0.49
C ASP A 21 8.58 12.57 0.57
N VAL A 22 7.70 11.60 0.79
CA VAL A 22 6.62 11.73 1.76
C VAL A 22 6.82 10.75 2.90
N TYR A 23 6.71 11.25 4.12
CA TYR A 23 6.68 10.45 5.32
C TYR A 23 5.25 10.42 5.88
N LEU A 24 4.77 9.22 6.16
CA LEU A 24 3.50 8.98 6.83
C LEU A 24 3.74 8.13 8.07
N LYS A 25 3.08 8.47 9.18
CA LYS A 25 3.06 7.66 10.39
C LYS A 25 1.64 7.27 10.69
N GLN A 26 1.38 5.97 10.81
CA GLN A 26 0.04 5.44 11.06
C GLN A 26 0.06 4.52 12.27
N LYS A 27 -1.05 4.50 13.00
CA LYS A 27 -1.34 3.53 14.05
C LYS A 27 -2.36 2.54 13.52
N VAL A 28 -2.00 1.26 13.53
CA VAL A 28 -2.88 0.17 13.11
C VAL A 28 -3.25 -0.63 14.35
N THR A 29 -4.54 -0.78 14.60
CA THR A 29 -5.10 -1.60 15.66
C THR A 29 -5.95 -2.69 15.02
N GLN A 30 -5.67 -3.95 15.35
CA GLN A 30 -6.39 -5.10 14.81
C GLN A 30 -6.93 -5.97 15.94
N SER A 31 -8.17 -6.43 15.82
CA SER A 31 -8.72 -7.47 16.71
C SER A 31 -8.01 -8.79 16.46
N GLY A 32 -7.73 -9.57 17.51
CA GLY A 32 -7.16 -10.91 17.34
C GLY A 32 -8.08 -11.79 16.49
N MET A 33 -7.54 -12.48 15.49
CA MET A 33 -8.29 -13.43 14.66
C MET A 33 -7.99 -14.86 15.13
N PRO A 34 -8.89 -15.51 15.88
CA PRO A 34 -8.68 -16.88 16.33
C PRO A 34 -8.96 -17.89 15.21
N GLY A 35 -7.96 -18.40 14.48
CA GLY A 35 -8.25 -19.54 13.58
C GLY A 35 -7.33 -19.96 12.43
N MET A 36 -6.04 -19.62 12.37
CA MET A 36 -5.13 -20.19 11.35
C MET A 36 -3.72 -20.48 11.90
N GLY A 37 -3.61 -21.37 12.88
CA GLY A 37 -2.33 -21.93 13.33
C GLY A 37 -1.39 -21.00 14.11
N GLN A 38 -1.46 -19.69 13.89
CA GLN A 38 -0.91 -18.63 14.74
C GLN A 38 -1.89 -17.45 14.74
N ALA A 39 -2.83 -17.48 15.69
CA ALA A 39 -3.59 -16.30 16.04
C ALA A 39 -2.66 -15.39 16.86
N GLY A 40 -2.11 -14.34 16.25
CA GLY A 40 -1.51 -13.27 17.02
C GLY A 40 -2.56 -12.65 17.94
N PRO A 41 -2.25 -12.34 19.22
CA PRO A 41 -3.15 -11.53 20.02
C PRO A 41 -3.38 -10.22 19.24
N GLY A 42 -4.63 -9.78 19.15
CA GLY A 42 -4.93 -8.48 18.58
C GLY A 42 -3.98 -7.43 19.13
N GLY A 43 -3.52 -6.53 18.27
CA GLY A 43 -2.36 -5.69 18.55
C GLY A 43 -2.59 -4.27 18.12
N THR A 44 -1.76 -3.38 18.66
CA THR A 44 -1.58 -2.04 18.12
C THR A 44 -0.14 -1.88 17.70
N GLU A 45 0.08 -1.49 16.46
CA GLU A 45 1.40 -1.28 15.88
C GLU A 45 1.49 0.11 15.25
N ILE A 46 2.69 0.66 15.23
CA ILE A 46 3.01 1.89 14.51
C ILE A 46 3.66 1.51 13.20
N HIS A 47 3.07 1.99 12.12
CA HIS A 47 3.60 1.86 10.77
C HIS A 47 4.24 3.18 10.35
N GLU A 48 5.49 3.12 9.93
CA GLU A 48 6.18 4.27 9.34
C GLU A 48 6.36 4.00 7.85
N ILE A 49 5.84 4.91 7.02
CA ILE A 49 5.82 4.74 5.56
C ILE A 49 6.60 5.90 4.95
N TRP A 50 7.55 5.54 4.11
CA TRP A 50 8.32 6.47 3.31
C TRP A 50 8.03 6.22 1.85
N ILE A 51 7.63 7.26 1.12
CA ILE A 51 7.28 7.20 -0.28
C ILE A 51 8.23 8.14 -1.02
N SER A 52 9.13 7.56 -1.82
CA SER A 52 9.98 8.30 -2.75
C SER A 52 9.54 8.06 -4.19
N HIS A 53 10.16 8.77 -5.13
CA HIS A 53 9.80 8.69 -6.55
C HIS A 53 9.77 7.25 -7.13
N ASP A 54 10.68 6.38 -6.68
CA ASP A 54 10.86 5.02 -7.19
C ASP A 54 10.89 3.92 -6.12
N ARG A 55 10.83 4.29 -4.83
CA ARG A 55 10.92 3.33 -3.72
C ARG A 55 9.92 3.66 -2.62
N ILE A 56 9.33 2.62 -2.05
CA ILE A 56 8.43 2.71 -0.89
C ILE A 56 9.03 1.86 0.21
N ARG A 57 9.09 2.39 1.43
CA ARG A 57 9.47 1.63 2.63
C ARG A 57 8.32 1.66 3.61
N THR A 58 8.03 0.53 4.23
CA THR A 58 7.04 0.41 5.29
C THR A 58 7.68 -0.36 6.44
N ASP A 59 7.88 0.32 7.55
CA ASP A 59 8.37 -0.25 8.81
C ASP A 59 7.17 -0.60 9.68
N MET A 60 7.08 -1.84 10.15
CA MET A 60 5.97 -2.37 10.97
C MET A 60 6.60 -3.18 12.12
N GLY A 61 6.80 -2.53 13.27
CA GLY A 61 7.41 -3.16 14.43
C GLY A 61 8.78 -3.78 14.13
N THR A 62 8.85 -5.11 14.03
CA THR A 62 10.07 -5.89 13.81
C THR A 62 10.34 -6.24 12.35
N GLN A 63 9.47 -5.81 11.43
CA GLN A 63 9.57 -6.08 10.01
C GLN A 63 9.67 -4.79 9.19
N THR A 64 10.42 -4.84 8.09
CA THR A 64 10.43 -3.79 7.07
C THR A 64 10.08 -4.40 5.72
N THR A 65 9.20 -3.73 4.95
CA THR A 65 9.03 -4.00 3.52
C THR A 65 9.56 -2.83 2.70
N ILE A 66 10.36 -3.13 1.68
CA ILE A 66 10.83 -2.15 0.69
C ILE A 66 10.33 -2.57 -0.68
N ILE A 67 9.59 -1.70 -1.35
CA ILE A 67 9.19 -1.86 -2.74
C ILE A 67 10.12 -0.99 -3.59
N ASP A 68 10.83 -1.61 -4.52
CA ASP A 68 11.70 -0.96 -5.47
C ASP A 68 11.04 -1.06 -6.85
N LEU A 69 10.37 0.02 -7.25
CA LEU A 69 9.59 0.09 -8.49
C LEU A 69 10.51 0.01 -9.71
N LYS A 70 11.72 0.57 -9.61
CA LYS A 70 12.71 0.59 -10.69
C LYS A 70 13.24 -0.82 -10.98
N LYS A 71 13.43 -1.64 -9.95
CA LYS A 71 13.89 -3.03 -10.08
C LYS A 71 12.74 -4.06 -10.06
N SER A 72 11.49 -3.60 -10.02
CA SER A 72 10.28 -4.44 -9.94
C SER A 72 10.39 -5.54 -8.87
N ARG A 73 10.91 -5.19 -7.69
CA ARG A 73 11.17 -6.14 -6.60
C ARG A 73 10.64 -5.64 -5.27
N ILE A 74 10.32 -6.59 -4.40
CA ILE A 74 9.94 -6.37 -3.02
C ILE A 74 11.00 -7.02 -2.14
N VAL A 75 11.49 -6.31 -1.15
CA VAL A 75 12.42 -6.78 -0.13
C VAL A 75 11.68 -6.83 1.20
N MET A 76 11.69 -7.98 1.86
CA MET A 76 11.13 -8.16 3.20
C MET A 76 12.26 -8.41 4.17
N ILE A 77 12.32 -7.64 5.26
CA ILE A 77 13.40 -7.68 6.24
C ILE A 77 12.81 -8.06 7.59
N ASN A 78 13.42 -9.05 8.25
CA ASN A 78 13.13 -9.45 9.61
C ASN A 78 14.30 -8.97 10.50
N HIS A 79 14.03 -7.97 11.35
CA HIS A 79 15.05 -7.37 12.21
C HIS A 79 15.54 -8.30 13.33
N PRO A 80 14.67 -9.03 14.06
CA PRO A 80 15.09 -10.00 15.07
C PRO A 80 16.07 -11.05 14.56
N GLU A 81 15.81 -11.60 13.37
CA GLU A 81 16.64 -12.64 12.76
C GLU A 81 17.85 -12.09 12.01
N LYS A 82 17.90 -10.77 11.78
CA LYS A 82 18.83 -10.12 10.85
C LYS A 82 18.82 -10.85 9.51
N SER A 83 17.63 -11.08 8.97
CA SER A 83 17.43 -11.79 7.71
C SER A 83 16.59 -10.95 6.76
N TYR A 84 16.71 -11.23 5.46
CA TYR A 84 15.85 -10.62 4.45
C TYR A 84 15.59 -11.57 3.29
N SER A 85 14.45 -11.41 2.63
CA SER A 85 14.13 -12.09 1.38
C SER A 85 13.78 -11.06 0.30
N GLU A 86 13.93 -11.46 -0.96
CA GLU A 86 13.58 -10.63 -2.10
C GLU A 86 12.67 -11.43 -3.03
N MET A 87 11.66 -10.78 -3.60
CA MET A 87 10.70 -11.37 -4.51
C MET A 87 10.38 -10.40 -5.66
N PRO A 88 10.15 -10.90 -6.88
CA PRO A 88 9.64 -10.05 -7.96
C PRO A 88 8.23 -9.57 -7.61
N MET A 89 7.87 -8.36 -8.04
CA MET A 89 6.53 -7.82 -7.83
C MET A 89 5.46 -8.63 -8.59
N ASN A 90 5.81 -9.21 -9.74
CA ASN A 90 4.95 -10.11 -10.49
C ASN A 90 5.06 -11.55 -9.95
N LEU A 91 4.40 -11.81 -8.83
CA LEU A 91 4.34 -13.16 -8.26
C LEU A 91 3.62 -14.15 -9.15
N SER A 92 2.66 -13.70 -9.98
CA SER A 92 1.93 -14.60 -10.89
C SER A 92 2.84 -15.31 -11.88
N GLU A 93 3.89 -14.66 -12.39
CA GLU A 93 4.90 -15.31 -13.24
C GLU A 93 5.80 -16.27 -12.44
N ALA A 94 6.15 -15.91 -11.20
CA ALA A 94 6.98 -16.75 -10.33
C ALA A 94 6.25 -18.04 -9.89
N PHE A 95 4.96 -17.96 -9.60
CA PHE A 95 4.12 -19.11 -9.24
C PHE A 95 3.64 -19.92 -10.46
N ALA A 96 3.40 -19.29 -11.61
CA ALA A 96 3.06 -20.00 -12.85
C ALA A 96 4.16 -20.97 -13.28
N GLY A 97 5.43 -20.65 -13.01
CA GLY A 97 6.56 -21.54 -13.25
C GLY A 97 6.64 -22.75 -12.31
N GLN A 98 5.94 -22.75 -11.18
CA GLN A 98 6.06 -23.77 -10.13
C GLN A 98 4.77 -24.59 -9.91
N LEU A 99 3.61 -24.06 -10.30
CA LEU A 99 2.37 -24.83 -10.49
C LEU A 99 2.32 -25.57 -11.84
N GLY A 100 3.26 -25.28 -12.75
CA GLY A 100 3.34 -25.83 -14.10
C GLY A 100 4.01 -27.20 -14.23
N SER A 101 4.15 -27.98 -13.15
CA SER A 101 4.72 -29.33 -13.19
C SER A 101 3.88 -30.35 -12.43
N GLY A 102 2.57 -30.25 -12.57
CA GLY A 102 1.63 -31.35 -12.30
C GLY A 102 0.94 -31.72 -13.61
N ASP A 103 1.38 -32.80 -14.24
CA ASP A 103 0.66 -33.45 -15.33
C ASP A 103 -0.60 -34.06 -14.71
N ASP A 104 -1.76 -33.42 -14.88
CA ASP A 104 -3.11 -34.03 -14.83
C ASP A 104 -4.18 -32.93 -15.04
N GLY A 105 -5.21 -33.21 -15.85
CA GLY A 105 -6.21 -32.26 -16.36
C GLY A 105 -7.10 -31.51 -15.35
N ASP A 106 -6.79 -31.56 -14.05
CA ASP A 106 -7.46 -30.86 -12.96
C ASP A 106 -6.82 -29.49 -12.61
N ALA A 107 -5.62 -29.19 -13.13
CA ALA A 107 -4.92 -27.93 -12.84
C ALA A 107 -5.67 -26.69 -13.38
N ALA A 108 -6.30 -26.80 -14.56
CA ALA A 108 -7.06 -25.70 -15.16
C ALA A 108 -8.34 -25.40 -14.36
N GLY A 109 -9.07 -26.43 -13.91
CA GLY A 109 -10.25 -26.26 -13.07
C GLY A 109 -9.93 -25.70 -11.70
N MET A 110 -8.79 -26.09 -11.11
CA MET A 110 -8.31 -25.55 -9.84
C MET A 110 -7.85 -24.09 -9.97
N GLN A 111 -7.19 -23.73 -11.08
CA GLN A 111 -6.78 -22.35 -11.37
C GLN A 111 -7.99 -21.43 -11.62
N GLU A 112 -8.98 -21.89 -12.37
CA GLU A 112 -10.23 -21.14 -12.61
C GLU A 112 -11.04 -20.98 -11.31
N MET A 113 -11.10 -22.03 -10.48
CA MET A 113 -11.72 -21.97 -9.16
C MET A 113 -10.99 -21.00 -8.23
N MET A 114 -9.65 -21.00 -8.19
CA MET A 114 -8.88 -20.02 -7.43
C MET A 114 -9.12 -18.61 -7.94
N GLN A 115 -9.16 -18.37 -9.25
CA GLN A 115 -9.45 -17.05 -9.80
C GLN A 115 -10.87 -16.58 -9.47
N ALA A 116 -11.86 -17.47 -9.51
CA ALA A 116 -13.24 -17.16 -9.16
C ALA A 116 -13.39 -16.84 -7.66
N MET A 117 -12.70 -17.56 -6.78
CA MET A 117 -12.68 -17.25 -5.33
C MET A 117 -11.98 -15.94 -5.01
N MET A 118 -11.01 -15.55 -5.84
CA MET A 118 -10.19 -14.35 -5.70
C MET A 118 -10.77 -13.12 -6.42
N LYS A 119 -11.91 -13.27 -7.10
CA LYS A 119 -12.63 -12.15 -7.71
C LYS A 119 -13.18 -11.24 -6.61
N MET A 120 -12.85 -9.97 -6.71
CA MET A 120 -13.30 -8.95 -5.76
C MET A 120 -14.12 -7.89 -6.47
N GLU A 121 -15.16 -7.42 -5.80
CA GLU A 121 -15.96 -6.26 -6.19
C GLU A 121 -15.81 -5.21 -5.10
N MET A 122 -15.27 -4.05 -5.46
CA MET A 122 -15.21 -2.90 -4.57
C MET A 122 -16.28 -1.90 -4.98
N THR A 123 -16.94 -1.29 -4.00
CA THR A 123 -17.77 -0.10 -4.21
C THR A 123 -17.42 0.97 -3.18
N VAL A 124 -17.44 2.22 -3.61
CA VAL A 124 -17.24 3.38 -2.74
C VAL A 124 -18.45 4.30 -2.83
N GLN A 125 -19.05 4.58 -1.68
CA GLN A 125 -20.16 5.53 -1.52
C GLN A 125 -19.67 6.77 -0.77
N PRO A 126 -19.63 7.96 -1.41
CA PRO A 126 -19.43 9.22 -0.72
C PRO A 126 -20.60 9.53 0.22
N MET A 127 -20.29 10.06 1.40
CA MET A 127 -21.29 10.50 2.36
C MET A 127 -21.23 12.02 2.56
N ASP A 128 -22.33 12.60 3.02
CA ASP A 128 -22.40 14.03 3.37
C ASP A 128 -21.82 14.34 4.75
N GLU A 129 -21.51 13.32 5.53
CA GLU A 129 -20.90 13.44 6.85
C GLU A 129 -19.50 14.07 6.77
N LYS A 130 -19.28 15.08 7.62
CA LYS A 130 -17.99 15.76 7.82
C LYS A 130 -17.59 15.69 9.28
N LYS A 131 -16.29 15.54 9.53
CA LYS A 131 -15.73 15.48 10.89
C LYS A 131 -14.30 15.98 10.87
N ASN A 132 -13.88 16.62 11.96
CA ASN A 132 -12.48 16.93 12.19
C ASN A 132 -11.80 15.75 12.88
N ILE A 133 -10.66 15.31 12.34
CA ILE A 133 -9.82 14.26 12.92
C ILE A 133 -8.44 14.87 13.08
N GLY A 134 -8.03 15.08 14.34
CA GLY A 134 -6.87 15.92 14.63
C GLY A 134 -7.06 17.33 14.06
N THR A 135 -6.13 17.74 13.20
CA THR A 135 -6.14 19.04 12.51
C THR A 135 -6.81 19.01 11.14
N TRP A 136 -7.29 17.85 10.68
CA TRP A 136 -7.77 17.67 9.31
C TRP A 136 -9.29 17.68 9.21
N ASN A 137 -9.80 18.43 8.23
CA ASN A 137 -11.20 18.44 7.84
C ASN A 137 -11.46 17.22 6.95
N CYS A 138 -12.31 16.30 7.40
CA CYS A 138 -12.52 15.03 6.74
C CYS A 138 -13.94 14.85 6.23
N ARG A 139 -14.08 14.11 5.13
CA ARG A 139 -15.35 13.60 4.62
C ARG A 139 -15.39 12.09 4.76
N LYS A 140 -16.55 11.56 5.11
CA LYS A 140 -16.78 10.12 5.21
C LYS A 140 -17.09 9.50 3.85
N TYR A 141 -16.57 8.30 3.65
CA TYR A 141 -16.89 7.39 2.56
C TYR A 141 -17.14 6.01 3.18
N ILE A 142 -18.06 5.24 2.58
CA ILE A 142 -18.22 3.83 2.89
C ILE A 142 -17.66 3.04 1.71
N GLN A 143 -16.59 2.30 1.98
CA GLN A 143 -16.00 1.37 1.03
C GLN A 143 -16.49 -0.05 1.37
N THR A 144 -17.07 -0.75 0.40
CA THR A 144 -17.47 -2.15 0.56
C THR A 144 -16.63 -3.00 -0.37
N LEU A 145 -15.98 -4.02 0.18
CA LEU A 145 -15.25 -5.03 -0.58
C LEU A 145 -15.98 -6.36 -0.43
N LYS A 146 -16.58 -6.84 -1.52
CA LYS A 146 -17.20 -8.15 -1.60
C LYS A 146 -16.21 -9.14 -2.20
N MET A 147 -16.09 -10.28 -1.54
CA MET A 147 -15.25 -11.40 -1.95
C MET A 147 -16.08 -12.68 -1.83
N ALA A 148 -15.66 -13.76 -2.49
CA ALA A 148 -16.32 -15.07 -2.34
C ALA A 148 -16.36 -15.54 -0.87
N MET A 149 -15.35 -15.15 -0.08
CA MET A 149 -15.19 -15.55 1.33
C MET A 149 -15.85 -14.63 2.36
N GLY A 150 -16.52 -13.57 1.92
CA GLY A 150 -17.21 -12.64 2.81
C GLY A 150 -17.21 -11.20 2.31
N THR A 151 -17.76 -10.30 3.13
CA THR A 151 -17.82 -8.87 2.85
C THR A 151 -17.09 -8.10 3.94
N ILE A 152 -16.28 -7.14 3.51
CA ILE A 152 -15.60 -6.17 4.37
C ILE A 152 -16.22 -4.81 4.10
N THR A 153 -16.67 -4.14 5.16
CA THR A 153 -17.11 -2.76 5.11
C THR A 153 -16.07 -1.90 5.81
N THR A 154 -15.61 -0.85 5.14
CA THR A 154 -14.65 0.10 5.68
C THR A 154 -15.25 1.49 5.70
N GLU A 155 -15.38 2.07 6.90
CA GLU A 155 -15.58 3.50 7.03
C GLU A 155 -14.26 4.20 6.75
N VAL A 156 -14.23 5.07 5.74
CA VAL A 156 -13.04 5.84 5.37
C VAL A 156 -13.30 7.31 5.60
N TRP A 157 -12.47 7.96 6.41
CA TRP A 157 -12.43 9.40 6.56
C TRP A 157 -11.19 9.92 5.84
N ALA A 158 -11.40 10.70 4.79
CA ALA A 158 -10.32 11.27 3.99
C ALA A 158 -10.36 12.80 3.98
N THR A 159 -9.18 13.40 3.84
CA THR A 159 -8.97 14.85 3.83
C THR A 159 -8.21 15.31 2.60
N GLU A 160 -8.59 16.47 2.06
CA GLU A 160 -7.85 17.17 1.01
C GLU A 160 -6.85 18.19 1.59
N ASP A 161 -6.78 18.31 2.92
CA ASP A 161 -5.87 19.24 3.61
C ASP A 161 -4.40 18.80 3.53
N ILE A 162 -4.15 17.50 3.34
CA ILE A 162 -2.81 16.94 3.16
C ILE A 162 -2.46 17.01 1.68
N ARG A 163 -1.42 17.79 1.35
CA ARG A 163 -0.88 17.89 0.00
C ARG A 163 0.15 16.79 -0.21
N ILE A 164 -0.21 15.78 -0.98
CA ILE A 164 0.72 14.76 -1.50
C ILE A 164 0.72 14.90 -3.02
N ASP A 165 1.89 14.76 -3.64
CA ASP A 165 1.98 14.71 -5.10
C ASP A 165 1.06 13.59 -5.65
N PRO A 166 0.08 13.91 -6.51
CA PRO A 166 -0.90 12.94 -6.98
C PRO A 166 -0.28 11.74 -7.71
N ALA A 167 0.81 11.95 -8.46
CA ALA A 167 1.50 10.88 -9.16
C ALA A 167 2.24 9.96 -8.18
N LEU A 168 2.83 10.54 -7.13
CA LEU A 168 3.46 9.79 -6.04
C LEU A 168 2.43 8.96 -5.26
N TYR A 169 1.28 9.56 -4.93
CA TYR A 169 0.20 8.87 -4.23
C TYR A 169 -0.45 7.77 -5.07
N GLN A 170 -0.64 8.01 -6.37
CA GLN A 170 -1.14 7.00 -7.30
C GLN A 170 -0.17 5.81 -7.42
N LYS A 171 1.14 6.07 -7.51
CA LYS A 171 2.16 5.00 -7.51
C LYS A 171 2.09 4.18 -6.22
N PHE A 172 1.99 4.84 -5.06
CA PHE A 172 1.86 4.18 -3.77
C PHE A 172 0.62 3.28 -3.71
N THR A 173 -0.55 3.83 -4.02
CA THR A 173 -1.81 3.07 -3.98
C THR A 173 -1.80 1.90 -4.97
N THR A 174 -1.26 2.10 -6.19
CA THR A 174 -1.10 1.04 -7.19
C THR A 174 -0.16 -0.06 -6.70
N ALA A 175 0.99 0.29 -6.12
CA ALA A 175 1.95 -0.68 -5.61
C ALA A 175 1.38 -1.50 -4.44
N MET A 176 0.57 -0.88 -3.57
CA MET A 176 -0.13 -1.58 -2.50
C MET A 176 -1.21 -2.52 -3.04
N MET A 177 -2.00 -2.08 -4.03
CA MET A 177 -3.00 -2.93 -4.68
C MET A 177 -2.40 -4.12 -5.42
N ALA A 178 -1.27 -3.92 -6.12
CA ALA A 178 -0.59 -4.99 -6.86
C ALA A 178 -0.09 -6.13 -5.95
N ARG A 179 0.08 -5.87 -4.65
CA ARG A 179 0.47 -6.88 -3.66
C ARG A 179 -0.69 -7.73 -3.17
N GLN A 180 -1.93 -7.32 -3.40
CA GLN A 180 -3.09 -8.10 -2.97
C GLN A 180 -3.41 -9.18 -4.01
N PRO A 181 -3.34 -10.47 -3.64
CA PRO A 181 -3.70 -11.56 -4.53
C PRO A 181 -5.15 -11.39 -5.02
N GLY A 182 -5.44 -11.70 -6.29
CA GLY A 182 -6.79 -11.59 -6.86
C GLY A 182 -7.18 -10.24 -7.47
N MET A 183 -6.37 -9.19 -7.27
CA MET A 183 -6.68 -7.85 -7.78
C MET A 183 -6.51 -7.69 -9.29
N ALA A 184 -5.71 -8.53 -9.94
CA ALA A 184 -5.32 -8.35 -11.34
C ALA A 184 -6.52 -8.30 -12.30
N GLY A 185 -7.55 -9.12 -12.07
CA GLY A 185 -8.75 -9.17 -12.91
C GLY A 185 -9.78 -8.06 -12.66
N SER A 186 -9.67 -7.34 -11.53
CA SER A 186 -10.61 -6.28 -11.12
C SER A 186 -9.92 -4.91 -10.96
N LEU A 187 -8.65 -4.79 -11.35
CA LEU A 187 -7.82 -3.63 -11.00
C LEU A 187 -8.39 -2.31 -11.51
N GLU A 188 -8.84 -2.26 -12.76
CA GLU A 188 -9.42 -1.05 -13.35
C GLU A 188 -10.70 -0.61 -12.63
N ALA A 189 -11.64 -1.54 -12.41
CA ALA A 189 -12.89 -1.26 -11.71
C ALA A 189 -12.65 -0.79 -10.27
N ILE A 190 -11.69 -1.42 -9.58
CA ILE A 190 -11.29 -1.01 -8.23
C ILE A 190 -10.64 0.39 -8.25
N GLN A 191 -9.79 0.68 -9.22
CA GLN A 191 -9.20 2.02 -9.35
C GLN A 191 -10.26 3.10 -9.58
N GLU A 192 -11.26 2.84 -10.43
CA GLU A 192 -12.37 3.78 -10.66
C GLU A 192 -13.18 4.05 -9.38
N GLU A 193 -13.47 3.01 -8.60
CA GLU A 193 -14.16 3.18 -7.32
C GLU A 193 -13.28 3.90 -6.29
N GLN A 194 -11.98 3.62 -6.26
CA GLN A 194 -11.04 4.28 -5.35
C GLN A 194 -10.92 5.79 -5.63
N LYS A 195 -11.00 6.22 -6.90
CA LYS A 195 -10.97 7.65 -7.30
C LYS A 195 -12.12 8.45 -6.68
N LYS A 196 -13.19 7.81 -6.22
CA LYS A 196 -14.29 8.49 -5.51
C LYS A 196 -13.86 9.01 -4.14
N ILE A 197 -12.87 8.38 -3.49
CA ILE A 197 -12.30 8.85 -2.23
C ILE A 197 -11.35 10.01 -2.55
N LYS A 198 -11.77 11.23 -2.22
CA LYS A 198 -10.94 12.42 -2.44
C LYS A 198 -9.97 12.64 -1.28
N GLY A 199 -8.70 12.86 -1.63
CA GLY A 199 -7.65 13.15 -0.68
C GLY A 199 -7.04 11.92 -0.01
N VAL A 200 -6.43 12.13 1.14
CA VAL A 200 -5.67 11.11 1.90
C VAL A 200 -6.55 10.57 3.03
N PRO A 201 -6.73 9.24 3.15
CA PRO A 201 -7.36 8.62 4.31
C PRO A 201 -6.58 8.93 5.59
N VAL A 202 -7.26 9.47 6.60
CA VAL A 202 -6.67 9.76 7.92
C VAL A 202 -7.23 8.86 9.01
N LEU A 203 -8.40 8.26 8.79
CA LEU A 203 -8.97 7.25 9.66
C LEU A 203 -9.74 6.24 8.81
N GLN A 204 -9.44 4.96 9.02
CA GLN A 204 -10.15 3.85 8.41
C GLN A 204 -10.59 2.89 9.51
N LYS A 205 -11.85 2.47 9.47
CA LYS A 205 -12.38 1.43 10.35
C LYS A 205 -12.98 0.35 9.48
N ALA A 206 -12.25 -0.74 9.32
CA ALA A 206 -12.70 -1.93 8.61
C ALA A 206 -13.33 -2.90 9.60
N SER A 207 -14.47 -3.45 9.24
CA SER A 207 -15.08 -4.59 9.92
C SER A 207 -15.67 -5.53 8.88
N GLY A 208 -15.72 -6.81 9.21
CA GLY A 208 -16.27 -7.79 8.30
C GLY A 208 -16.17 -9.20 8.82
N GLN A 209 -16.53 -10.13 7.95
CA GLN A 209 -16.39 -11.55 8.20
C GLN A 209 -15.53 -12.17 7.10
N MET A 210 -14.58 -13.01 7.50
CA MET A 210 -13.75 -13.79 6.59
C MET A 210 -13.72 -15.22 7.10
N MET A 211 -14.06 -16.21 6.26
CA MET A 211 -14.10 -17.63 6.64
C MET A 211 -14.95 -17.90 7.90
N GLY A 212 -16.03 -17.15 8.11
CA GLY A 212 -16.89 -17.28 9.30
C GLY A 212 -16.41 -16.52 10.55
N MET A 213 -15.18 -15.96 10.54
CA MET A 213 -14.63 -15.21 11.66
C MET A 213 -14.83 -13.70 11.48
N GLN A 214 -15.23 -13.02 12.54
CA GLN A 214 -15.29 -11.56 12.55
C GLN A 214 -13.89 -10.97 12.72
N PHE A 215 -13.63 -9.85 12.07
CA PHE A 215 -12.43 -9.06 12.31
C PHE A 215 -12.77 -7.57 12.31
N GLU A 216 -11.99 -6.82 13.07
CA GLU A 216 -12.00 -5.37 13.11
C GLU A 216 -10.57 -4.86 12.96
N MET A 217 -10.41 -3.80 12.16
CA MET A 217 -9.14 -3.11 11.98
C MET A 217 -9.39 -1.62 11.95
N THR A 218 -8.63 -0.87 12.75
CA THR A 218 -8.60 0.59 12.72
C THR A 218 -7.23 1.06 12.28
N THR A 219 -7.16 1.94 11.29
CA THR A 219 -5.94 2.63 10.87
C THR A 219 -6.13 4.13 11.08
N GLU A 220 -5.24 4.76 11.83
CA GLU A 220 -5.26 6.20 12.12
C GLU A 220 -3.95 6.84 11.65
N LEU A 221 -4.02 7.86 10.79
CA LEU A 221 -2.88 8.65 10.40
C LEU A 221 -2.52 9.61 11.54
N LEU A 222 -1.30 9.52 12.02
CA LEU A 222 -0.76 10.36 13.09
C LEU A 222 0.05 11.53 12.55
N GLU A 223 0.76 11.32 11.44
CA GLU A 223 1.64 12.32 10.84
C GLU A 223 1.69 12.13 9.32
N ALA A 224 1.70 13.25 8.59
CA ALA A 224 1.98 13.30 7.16
C ALA A 224 2.80 14.55 6.88
N LYS A 225 3.96 14.39 6.24
CA LYS A 225 4.83 15.51 5.88
C LYS A 225 5.68 15.21 4.65
N ASP A 226 6.01 16.27 3.94
CA ASP A 226 7.12 16.29 3.00
C ASP A 226 8.44 16.13 3.76
N SER A 227 9.32 15.28 3.26
CA SER A 227 10.60 14.93 3.87
C SER A 227 11.63 14.59 2.80
N THR A 228 12.88 14.46 3.20
CA THR A 228 13.93 13.89 2.35
C THR A 228 14.28 12.54 2.93
N ALA A 229 14.08 11.46 2.16
CA ALA A 229 14.43 10.13 2.58
C ALA A 229 15.95 10.05 2.84
N PRO A 230 16.40 9.51 3.99
CA PRO A 230 17.82 9.27 4.23
C PRO A 230 18.42 8.39 3.12
N GLU A 231 19.69 8.64 2.74
CA GLU A 231 20.34 7.97 1.60
C GLU A 231 20.28 6.42 1.70
N ASN A 232 20.44 5.89 2.92
CA ASN A 232 20.44 4.46 3.20
C ASN A 232 19.07 3.92 3.65
N LEU A 233 18.02 4.74 3.60
CA LEU A 233 16.68 4.34 4.04
C LEU A 233 16.18 3.09 3.30
N PHE A 234 16.50 2.96 2.01
CA PHE A 234 16.02 1.84 1.20
C PHE A 234 17.05 0.71 1.04
N ALA A 235 18.14 0.74 1.80
CA ALA A 235 19.13 -0.33 1.83
C ALA A 235 18.76 -1.40 2.86
N VAL A 236 19.16 -2.64 2.59
CA VAL A 236 19.18 -3.68 3.62
C VAL A 236 20.30 -3.31 4.60
N PRO A 237 20.06 -3.32 5.93
CA PRO A 237 21.11 -2.99 6.89
C PRO A 237 22.28 -3.96 6.84
N ASP A 238 23.48 -3.47 7.16
CA ASP A 238 24.69 -4.29 7.16
C ASP A 238 24.58 -5.49 8.12
N GLY A 239 25.14 -6.63 7.69
CA GLY A 239 25.15 -7.87 8.47
C GLY A 239 23.87 -8.71 8.41
N TYR A 240 22.88 -8.30 7.60
CA TYR A 240 21.68 -9.10 7.36
C TYR A 240 21.95 -10.20 6.32
N ARG A 241 21.37 -11.38 6.54
CA ARG A 241 21.53 -12.55 5.67
C ARG A 241 20.34 -12.74 4.75
N LYS A 242 20.59 -12.96 3.46
CA LYS A 242 19.55 -13.31 2.51
C LYS A 242 19.04 -14.73 2.80
N LYS A 243 17.73 -14.89 2.96
CA LYS A 243 17.01 -16.16 3.01
C LYS A 243 16.16 -16.31 1.75
N PHE A 244 15.97 -17.54 1.28
CA PHE A 244 14.99 -17.76 0.22
C PHE A 244 13.58 -17.63 0.77
N TYR A 245 12.69 -17.01 0.01
CA TYR A 245 11.29 -16.79 0.42
C TYR A 245 10.53 -18.10 0.70
N LEU A 246 11.02 -19.24 0.19
CA LEU A 246 10.39 -20.56 0.30
C LEU A 246 11.05 -21.50 1.33
N GLU A 247 12.09 -21.07 2.04
CA GLU A 247 12.61 -21.84 3.17
C GLU A 247 11.71 -21.60 4.38
N ASN A 248 10.61 -22.36 4.46
CA ASN A 248 9.96 -22.63 5.74
C ASN A 248 10.85 -23.64 6.47
N ASP A 249 11.39 -23.25 7.63
CA ASP A 249 11.88 -24.19 8.64
C ASP A 249 10.70 -24.88 9.34
#